data_AF-A0A2X3H195-F1
#
_entry.id   AF-A0A2X3H195-F1
#
_cell.length_a   1.000
_cell.length_b   1.000
_cell.length_c   1.000
_cell.angle_alpha   90.00
_cell.angle_beta   90.00
_cell.angle_gamma   90.00
#
_symmetry.space_group_name_H-M   'P 1'
#
loop_
_entity.id
_entity.type
_entity.pdbx_description
1 polymer ?
#
loop_
_entity_poly.entity_id
_entity_poly.type
_entity_poly.pdbx_seq_one_letter_code
_entity_poly.pdbx_strand_id
1 'polypeptide(L)'
;MRYCDSFTTDGESLFGIGLPVVLGCAVQAIAPIILIGQEMGISAIYGSIIASGVFVLLIAPFFSKIVRFFPPVVTGSVVTVIGLTLIPVAINNLAGGVGASDFGSFYNIGLGFGTLLLIILVYRFGRGFTKQLPF
;
A
#
# COMPACT_ATOMS: atom_id res chain seq x y z
N MET A 1 6.44 -5.14 -10.51
CA MET A 1 5.15 -5.77 -10.11
C MET A 1 4.94 -7.17 -10.69
N ARG A 2 5.36 -7.49 -11.94
CA ARG A 2 5.19 -8.85 -12.49
C ARG A 2 5.99 -9.99 -11.82
N TYR A 3 7.08 -9.70 -11.10
CA TYR A 3 7.98 -10.74 -10.58
C TYR A 3 7.50 -11.42 -9.29
N CYS A 4 6.73 -10.72 -8.44
CA CYS A 4 6.17 -11.32 -7.22
C CYS A 4 4.89 -12.13 -7.49
N ASP A 5 4.16 -11.79 -8.55
CA ASP A 5 2.96 -12.53 -9.00
C ASP A 5 3.34 -13.94 -9.50
N SER A 6 4.44 -14.06 -10.26
CA SER A 6 4.98 -15.36 -10.72
C SER A 6 5.26 -16.34 -9.58
N PHE A 7 5.81 -15.89 -8.46
CA PHE A 7 6.05 -16.75 -7.28
C PHE A 7 4.75 -17.33 -6.67
N THR A 8 3.62 -16.69 -6.91
CA THR A 8 2.30 -17.06 -6.38
C THR A 8 1.54 -17.96 -7.36
N THR A 9 1.68 -17.72 -8.67
CA THR A 9 0.97 -18.41 -9.75
C THR A 9 1.68 -19.65 -10.27
N ASP A 10 3.02 -19.68 -10.24
CA ASP A 10 3.82 -20.75 -10.81
C ASP A 10 3.96 -21.86 -9.75
N GLY A 11 2.97 -22.76 -9.75
CA GLY A 11 2.85 -23.90 -8.85
C GLY A 11 3.90 -25.00 -9.03
N GLU A 12 5.18 -24.65 -9.18
CA GLU A 12 6.29 -25.60 -9.12
C GLU A 12 6.83 -25.63 -7.69
N SER A 13 6.22 -26.52 -6.89
CA SER A 13 6.71 -27.12 -5.64
C SER A 13 7.55 -26.21 -4.73
N LEU A 14 6.88 -25.43 -3.87
CA LEU A 14 7.20 -25.20 -2.44
C LEU A 14 6.55 -23.91 -1.90
N PHE A 15 6.17 -22.93 -2.74
CA PHE A 15 5.71 -21.62 -2.26
C PHE A 15 4.66 -20.89 -3.14
N GLY A 16 3.89 -21.61 -3.97
CA GLY A 16 2.82 -21.01 -4.80
C GLY A 16 1.43 -21.33 -4.27
N ILE A 17 0.57 -20.32 -4.08
CA ILE A 17 -0.83 -20.50 -3.62
C ILE A 17 -1.82 -20.72 -4.79
N GLY A 18 -1.37 -20.67 -6.05
CA GLY A 18 -2.18 -21.03 -7.23
C GLY A 18 -3.41 -20.15 -7.47
N LEU A 19 -3.52 -19.03 -6.76
CA LEU A 19 -4.59 -18.04 -6.90
C LEU A 19 -3.99 -16.73 -7.45
N PRO A 20 -4.71 -15.99 -8.33
CA PRO A 20 -4.27 -14.70 -8.81
C PRO A 20 -4.33 -13.67 -7.67
N VAL A 21 -3.20 -13.40 -7.02
CA VAL A 21 -3.08 -12.47 -5.88
C VAL A 21 -2.12 -11.36 -6.24
N VAL A 22 -2.66 -10.16 -6.45
CA VAL A 22 -1.87 -8.95 -6.70
C VAL A 22 -1.24 -8.48 -5.38
N LEU A 23 0.07 -8.68 -5.24
CA LEU A 23 0.84 -8.25 -4.07
C LEU A 23 1.09 -6.73 -4.13
N GLY A 24 0.46 -5.99 -3.22
CA GLY A 24 0.68 -4.55 -3.01
C GLY A 24 1.67 -4.25 -1.88
N CYS A 25 2.21 -3.02 -1.86
CA CYS A 25 3.00 -2.54 -0.72
C CYS A 25 2.11 -2.37 0.52
N ALA A 26 2.54 -2.93 1.66
CA ALA A 26 1.81 -2.85 2.92
C ALA A 26 2.00 -1.50 3.61
N VAL A 27 1.03 -0.60 3.44
CA VAL A 27 1.05 0.74 4.04
C VAL A 27 1.07 0.73 5.58
N GLN A 28 0.71 -0.37 6.24
CA GLN A 28 0.79 -0.49 7.70
C GLN A 28 2.24 -0.40 8.23
N ALA A 29 3.22 -0.78 7.42
CA ALA A 29 4.63 -0.83 7.85
C ALA A 29 5.32 0.54 7.78
N ILE A 30 4.65 1.59 7.27
CA ILE A 30 5.26 2.90 7.03
C ILE A 30 5.73 3.53 8.35
N ALA A 31 4.87 3.55 9.38
CA ALA A 31 5.20 4.14 10.68
C ALA A 31 6.43 3.50 11.36
N PRO A 32 6.52 2.16 11.53
CA PRO A 32 7.70 1.56 12.14
C PRO A 32 8.97 1.72 11.29
N ILE A 33 8.85 1.70 9.96
CA ILE A 33 10.00 1.93 9.06
C ILE A 33 10.56 3.34 9.22
N ILE A 34 9.70 4.37 9.35
CA ILE A 34 10.15 5.75 9.57
C ILE A 34 10.92 5.86 10.89
N LEU A 35 10.42 5.24 11.97
CA LEU A 35 11.09 5.24 13.27
C LEU A 35 12.47 4.59 13.21
N ILE A 36 12.55 3.38 12.63
CA ILE A 36 13.82 2.65 12.45
C ILE A 36 14.78 3.44 11.56
N GLY A 37 14.26 4.09 10.52
CA GLY A 37 15.06 4.88 9.59
C GLY A 37 15.65 6.14 10.20
N GLN A 38 14.98 6.76 11.19
CA GLN A 38 15.50 7.91 11.91
C GLN A 38 16.63 7.55 12.89
N GLU A 39 16.54 6.40 13.55
CA GLU A 39 17.51 5.99 14.58
C GLU A 39 18.71 5.20 14.04
N MET A 40 18.46 4.26 13.12
CA MET A 40 19.45 3.26 12.69
C MET A 40 19.79 3.31 11.20
N GLY A 41 19.15 4.21 10.45
CA GLY A 41 19.39 4.42 9.03
C GLY A 41 18.86 3.32 8.11
N ILE A 42 19.18 3.46 6.83
CA ILE A 42 18.59 2.65 5.74
C ILE A 42 19.03 1.17 5.79
N SER A 43 20.25 0.88 6.23
CA SER A 43 20.76 -0.49 6.35
C SER A 43 19.94 -1.33 7.34
N ALA A 44 19.50 -0.72 8.44
CA ALA A 44 18.67 -1.38 9.44
C ALA A 44 17.23 -1.60 8.97
N ILE A 45 16.70 -0.71 8.12
CA ILE A 45 15.38 -0.88 7.49
C ILE A 45 15.38 -2.15 6.62
N TYR A 46 16.35 -2.29 5.70
CA TYR A 46 16.41 -3.47 4.84
C TYR A 46 16.68 -4.76 5.63
N GLY A 47 17.54 -4.71 6.65
CA GLY A 47 17.80 -5.85 7.54
C GLY A 47 16.55 -6.31 8.30
N SER A 48 15.76 -5.37 8.84
CA SER A 48 14.53 -5.67 9.57
C SER A 48 13.41 -6.21 8.66
N ILE A 49 13.31 -5.73 7.42
CA ILE A 49 12.35 -6.24 6.42
C ILE A 49 12.69 -7.70 6.07
N ILE A 50 13.96 -8.02 5.81
CA ILE A 50 14.37 -9.41 5.49
C ILE A 50 14.15 -10.33 6.69
N ALA A 51 14.56 -9.90 7.89
CA ALA A 51 14.40 -10.67 9.11
C ALA A 51 12.92 -10.94 9.45
N SER A 52 12.06 -9.91 9.31
CA SER A 52 10.62 -10.07 9.52
C SER A 52 9.98 -10.98 8.48
N GLY A 53 10.40 -10.92 7.22
CA GLY A 53 9.97 -11.85 6.17
C GLY A 53 10.24 -13.30 6.54
N VAL A 54 11.47 -13.64 6.91
CA VAL A 54 11.84 -15.01 7.33
C VAL A 54 11.06 -15.46 8.56
N PHE A 55 10.87 -14.57 9.55
CA PHE A 55 10.10 -14.88 10.74
C PHE A 55 8.63 -15.17 10.44
N VAL A 56 8.01 -14.38 9.55
CA VAL A 56 6.63 -14.59 9.10
C VAL A 56 6.47 -15.92 8.38
N LEU A 57 7.43 -16.32 7.55
CA LEU A 57 7.42 -17.64 6.88
C LEU A 57 7.42 -18.79 7.89
N LEU A 58 8.19 -18.66 8.97
CA LEU A 58 8.29 -19.70 10.00
C LEU A 58 7.01 -19.82 10.83
N ILE A 59 6.37 -18.70 11.15
CA ILE A 59 5.16 -18.68 12.00
C ILE A 59 3.84 -18.80 11.21
N ALA A 60 3.87 -18.64 9.89
CA ALA A 60 2.73 -18.75 8.97
C ALA A 60 1.81 -19.97 9.24
N PRO A 61 2.31 -21.22 9.37
CA PRO A 61 1.43 -22.38 9.58
C PRO A 61 0.71 -22.35 10.93
N PHE A 62 1.30 -21.74 11.94
CA PHE A 62 0.69 -21.59 13.27
C PHE A 62 -0.39 -20.50 13.25
N PHE A 63 -0.09 -19.38 12.60
CA PHE A 63 -0.99 -18.23 12.50
C PHE A 63 -2.27 -18.55 11.72
N SER A 64 -2.18 -19.41 10.69
CA SER A 64 -3.33 -19.86 9.89
C SER A 64 -4.46 -20.49 10.73
N LYS A 65 -4.13 -21.16 11.85
CA LYS A 65 -5.14 -21.72 12.75
C LYS A 65 -5.85 -20.67 13.62
N ILE A 66 -5.17 -19.57 13.93
CA ILE A 66 -5.67 -18.51 14.82
C ILE A 66 -6.55 -17.52 14.07
N VAL A 67 -6.28 -17.29 12.77
CA VAL A 67 -7.07 -16.36 11.93
C VAL A 67 -8.56 -16.71 11.90
N ARG A 68 -8.94 -17.99 12.08
CA ARG A 68 -10.35 -18.40 12.17
C ARG A 68 -11.12 -17.79 13.36
N PHE A 69 -10.42 -17.32 14.39
CA PHE A 69 -11.02 -16.65 15.56
C PHE A 69 -11.23 -15.15 15.35
N PHE A 70 -10.65 -14.57 14.30
CA PHE A 70 -10.83 -13.16 13.98
C PHE A 70 -11.97 -13.00 12.96
N PRO A 71 -13.17 -12.57 13.38
CA PRO A 71 -14.26 -12.32 12.46
C PRO A 71 -13.89 -11.22 11.45
N PRO A 72 -14.51 -11.20 10.25
CA PRO A 72 -14.17 -10.27 9.16
C PRO A 72 -14.35 -8.79 9.54
N VAL A 73 -15.08 -8.50 10.62
CA VAL A 73 -15.23 -7.15 11.18
C VAL A 73 -13.89 -6.54 11.63
N VAL A 74 -12.93 -7.35 12.08
CA VAL A 74 -11.61 -6.85 12.52
C VAL A 74 -10.76 -6.47 11.31
N THR A 75 -10.75 -7.31 10.28
CA THR A 75 -10.04 -7.04 9.04
C THR A 75 -10.56 -5.78 8.35
N GLY A 76 -11.88 -5.61 8.29
CA GLY A 76 -12.50 -4.40 7.74
C GLY A 76 -12.14 -3.14 8.54
N SER A 77 -12.19 -3.22 9.87
CA SER A 77 -11.85 -2.09 10.75
C SER A 77 -10.39 -1.68 10.65
N VAL A 78 -9.46 -2.62 10.52
CA VAL A 78 -8.04 -2.29 10.34
C VAL A 78 -7.82 -1.59 8.99
N VAL A 79 -8.45 -2.06 7.92
CA VAL A 79 -8.35 -1.42 6.59
C VAL A 79 -8.97 -0.02 6.57
N THR A 80 -10.09 0.21 7.26
CA THR A 80 -10.67 1.56 7.36
C THR A 80 -9.78 2.49 8.17
N VAL A 81 -9.20 2.03 9.28
CA VAL A 81 -8.22 2.81 10.05
C VAL A 81 -7.00 3.17 9.19
N ILE A 82 -6.47 2.21 8.44
CA ILE A 82 -5.37 2.46 7.48
C ILE A 82 -5.79 3.51 6.43
N GLY A 83 -7.00 3.42 5.90
CA GLY A 83 -7.52 4.43 4.96
C GLY A 83 -7.61 5.83 5.61
N LEU A 84 -8.13 5.90 6.83
CA LEU A 84 -8.28 7.16 7.58
C LEU A 84 -6.93 7.81 7.90
N THR A 85 -5.90 7.03 8.22
CA THR A 85 -4.55 7.57 8.48
C THR A 85 -3.86 8.08 7.22
N LEU A 86 -4.27 7.61 6.04
CA LEU A 86 -3.74 8.07 4.76
C LEU A 86 -4.42 9.35 4.24
N ILE A 87 -5.63 9.67 4.68
CA ILE A 87 -6.32 10.94 4.34
C ILE A 87 -5.44 12.17 4.57
N PRO A 88 -4.83 12.38 5.76
CA PRO A 88 -3.99 13.55 5.98
C PRO A 88 -2.73 13.54 5.08
N VAL A 89 -2.15 12.38 4.80
CA VAL A 89 -0.99 12.26 3.90
C VAL A 89 -1.37 12.70 2.48
N ALA A 90 -2.55 12.30 2.00
CA ALA A 90 -3.07 12.72 0.70
C ALA A 90 -3.35 14.23 0.63
N ILE A 91 -3.93 14.83 1.68
CA ILE A 91 -4.18 16.28 1.74
C ILE A 91 -2.86 17.06 1.75
N ASN A 92 -1.88 16.62 2.53
CA ASN A 92 -0.56 17.25 2.55
C ASN A 92 0.13 17.18 1.18
N ASN A 93 -0.01 16.05 0.48
CA ASN A 93 0.52 15.90 -0.87
C ASN A 93 -0.23 16.79 -1.89
N LEU A 94 -1.56 16.93 -1.75
CA LEU A 94 -2.40 17.80 -2.59
C LEU A 94 -2.08 19.29 -2.37
N ALA A 95 -1.73 19.68 -1.14
CA ALA A 95 -1.34 21.04 -0.80
C ALA A 95 0.07 21.44 -1.28
N GLY A 96 0.82 20.54 -1.93
CA GLY A 96 2.17 20.80 -2.45
C GLY A 96 3.30 20.12 -1.68
N GLY A 97 3.00 19.28 -0.68
CA GLY A 97 3.97 18.49 0.07
C GLY A 97 4.55 19.19 1.31
N VAL A 98 4.75 18.43 2.38
CA VAL A 98 5.25 18.96 3.66
C VAL A 98 6.63 19.59 3.46
N GLY A 99 6.75 20.90 3.71
CA GLY A 99 8.02 21.64 3.60
C GLY A 99 8.24 22.42 2.29
N ALA A 100 7.26 22.45 1.37
CA ALA A 100 7.33 23.32 0.20
C ALA A 100 7.12 24.80 0.58
N SER A 101 7.88 25.71 -0.04
CA SER A 101 7.74 27.16 0.13
C SER A 101 6.39 27.71 -0.36
N ASP A 102 5.66 26.91 -1.14
CA ASP A 102 4.39 27.24 -1.79
C ASP A 102 3.24 26.37 -1.25
N PHE A 103 3.36 25.93 0.01
CA PHE A 103 2.39 25.07 0.68
C PHE A 103 1.02 25.75 0.73
N GLY A 104 0.02 25.13 0.10
CA GLY A 104 -1.34 25.66 0.02
C GLY A 104 -1.53 26.80 -0.97
N SER A 105 -0.63 27.00 -1.94
CA SER A 105 -0.87 27.96 -3.01
C SER A 105 -2.08 27.56 -3.87
N PHE A 106 -2.79 28.57 -4.39
CA PHE A 106 -3.91 28.36 -5.33
C PHE A 106 -3.49 27.54 -6.57
N TYR A 107 -2.20 27.58 -6.94
CA TYR A 107 -1.66 26.82 -8.07
C TYR A 107 -1.55 25.32 -7.75
N ASN A 108 -1.01 24.94 -6.59
CA ASN A 108 -0.86 23.53 -6.20
C ASN A 108 -2.22 22.87 -5.95
N ILE A 109 -3.14 23.59 -5.29
CA ILE A 109 -4.51 23.12 -5.08
C ILE A 109 -5.25 23.04 -6.43
N GLY A 110 -5.05 24.00 -7.34
CA GLY A 110 -5.60 24.00 -8.68
C GLY A 110 -5.12 22.80 -9.53
N LEU A 111 -3.83 22.45 -9.45
CA LEU A 111 -3.28 21.25 -10.08
C LEU A 111 -3.87 19.97 -9.48
N GLY A 112 -3.97 19.88 -8.15
CA GLY A 112 -4.59 18.73 -7.47
C GLY A 112 -6.06 18.53 -7.82
N PHE A 113 -6.83 19.61 -7.89
CA PHE A 113 -8.23 19.56 -8.36
C PHE A 113 -8.30 19.24 -9.86
N GLY A 114 -7.36 19.75 -10.67
CA GLY A 114 -7.27 19.47 -12.10
C GLY A 114 -7.02 17.99 -12.39
N THR A 115 -6.10 17.35 -11.68
CA THR A 115 -5.85 15.92 -11.80
C THR A 115 -7.05 15.10 -11.32
N LEU A 116 -7.67 15.46 -10.20
CA LEU A 116 -8.89 14.81 -9.70
C LEU A 116 -10.02 14.87 -10.74
N LEU A 117 -10.25 16.05 -11.32
CA LEU A 117 -11.29 16.28 -12.31
C LEU A 117 -11.00 15.52 -13.61
N LEU A 118 -9.73 15.48 -14.05
CA LEU A 118 -9.29 14.68 -15.18
C LEU A 118 -9.55 13.18 -14.96
N ILE A 119 -9.22 12.65 -13.77
CA ILE A 119 -9.49 11.25 -13.41
C ILE A 119 -11.00 10.97 -13.46
N ILE A 120 -11.83 11.85 -12.90
CA ILE A 120 -13.29 11.70 -12.93
C ILE A 120 -13.82 11.75 -14.37
N LEU A 121 -13.31 12.65 -15.21
CA LEU A 121 -13.72 12.80 -16.60
C LEU A 121 -13.35 11.54 -17.41
N VAL A 122 -12.12 11.05 -17.27
CA VAL A 122 -11.64 9.82 -17.93
C VAL A 122 -12.42 8.61 -17.44
N TYR A 123 -12.71 8.51 -16.15
CA TYR A 123 -13.51 7.42 -15.59
C TYR A 123 -14.96 7.45 -16.09
N ARG A 124 -15.55 8.64 -16.22
CA ARG A 124 -16.94 8.83 -16.67
C ARG A 124 -17.12 8.64 -18.17
N PHE A 125 -16.17 9.11 -19.00
CA PHE A 125 -16.24 9.04 -20.46
C PHE A 125 -15.49 7.83 -21.06
N GLY A 126 -14.62 7.17 -20.31
CA GLY A 126 -13.90 5.98 -20.74
C GLY A 126 -14.82 4.78 -20.93
N ARG A 127 -14.86 4.22 -22.15
CA ARG A 127 -15.54 2.96 -22.47
C ARG A 127 -14.51 1.84 -22.60
N GLY A 128 -14.75 0.68 -21.97
CA GLY A 128 -13.92 -0.53 -22.09
C GLY A 128 -12.67 -0.54 -21.20
N PHE A 129 -11.55 -1.07 -21.72
CA PHE A 129 -10.26 -1.26 -21.03
C PHE A 129 -9.66 0.02 -20.41
N THR A 130 -10.13 1.21 -20.83
CA THR A 130 -9.69 2.50 -20.28
C THR A 130 -10.21 2.78 -18.86
N LYS A 131 -11.19 2.01 -18.35
CA LYS A 131 -11.63 2.10 -16.93
C LYS A 131 -10.70 1.37 -15.96
N GLN A 132 -9.89 0.43 -16.46
CA GLN A 132 -9.01 -0.41 -15.65
C GLN A 132 -7.60 0.20 -15.48
N LEU A 133 -7.33 1.30 -16.18
CA LEU A 133 -6.11 2.08 -16.08
C LEU A 133 -6.36 3.40 -15.32
N PRO A 134 -6.74 3.41 -14.03
CA PRO A 134 -6.43 4.56 -13.21
C PRO A 134 -4.92 4.49 -12.94
N PHE A 135 -4.19 5.41 -13.55
CA PHE A 135 -2.74 5.63 -13.40
C PHE A 135 -2.27 5.52 -11.94
#